data_AF-A0A7Z9LSZ9-F1
#
_entry.id   AF-A0A7Z9LSZ9-F1
#
_cell.length_a   1.000
_cell.length_b   1.000
_cell.length_c   1.000
_cell.angle_alpha   90.00
_cell.angle_beta   90.00
_cell.angle_gamma   90.00
#
_symmetry.space_group_name_H-M   'P 1'
#
loop_
_entity.id
_entity.type
_entity.pdbx_description
1 polymer ?
#
loop_
_entity_poly.entity_id
_entity_poly.type
_entity_poly.pdbx_seq_one_letter_code
_entity_poly.pdbx_strand_id
1 'polypeptide(L)' 'MIYLPMSAPTFIKSAEIYRSLRKKGITIRKTIDCLIAVLCLEHEVRLFRNDHDFLFIAEHFPLRIV' A
#
# COMPACT_ATOMS: atom_id res chain seq x y z
N MET A 1 -5.97 -14.40 -15.22
CA MET A 1 -6.30 -13.62 -14.01
C MET A 1 -5.44 -14.18 -12.88
N ILE A 2 -4.51 -13.40 -12.33
CA ILE A 2 -3.67 -13.83 -11.19
C ILE A 2 -4.38 -13.40 -9.91
N TYR A 3 -4.47 -14.28 -8.93
CA TYR A 3 -5.02 -13.99 -7.61
C TYR A 3 -3.87 -13.89 -6.61
N LEU A 4 -3.84 -12.81 -5.84
CA LEU A 4 -2.91 -12.63 -4.73
C LEU A 4 -3.68 -12.88 -3.42
N PRO A 5 -3.39 -13.97 -2.69
CA PRO A 5 -4.11 -14.28 -1.45
C PRO A 5 -3.84 -13.22 -0.39
N MET A 6 -4.91 -12.86 0.33
CA MET A 6 -4.87 -11.95 1.47
C MET A 6 -5.21 -12.71 2.75
N SER A 7 -4.57 -12.32 3.85
CA SER A 7 -4.83 -12.86 5.19
C SER A 7 -5.30 -11.76 6.14
N ALA A 8 -5.87 -12.11 7.30
CA ALA A 8 -6.27 -11.11 8.29
C ALA A 8 -5.13 -10.12 8.67
N PRO A 9 -3.87 -10.56 8.84
CA PRO A 9 -2.72 -9.66 9.02
C PRO A 9 -2.53 -8.60 7.92
N THR A 10 -2.87 -8.90 6.67
CA THR A 10 -2.74 -7.96 5.53
C THR A 10 -3.58 -6.70 5.78
N PHE A 11 -4.80 -6.86 6.32
CA PHE A 11 -5.69 -5.74 6.65
C PHE A 11 -5.16 -4.90 7.81
N ILE A 12 -4.58 -5.55 8.83
CA ILE A 12 -3.99 -4.86 9.98
C ILE A 12 -2.80 -4.01 9.52
N LYS A 13 -1.88 -4.59 8.74
CA LYS A 13 -0.74 -3.88 8.15
C LYS A 13 -1.17 -2.70 7.28
N SER A 14 -2.25 -2.85 6.51
CA SER A 14 -2.79 -1.75 5.69
C SER A 14 -3.20 -0.56 6.55
N ALA A 15 -3.91 -0.83 7.65
CA ALA A 15 -4.28 0.20 8.62
C ALA A 15 -3.07 0.82 9.34
N GLU A 16 -1.99 0.05 9.57
CA GLU A 16 -0.73 0.54 10.12
C GLU A 16 0.00 1.48 9.16
N ILE A 17 0.10 1.13 7.87
CA ILE A 17 0.65 2.02 6.83
C ILE A 17 -0.11 3.33 6.81
N TYR A 18 -1.45 3.27 6.75
CA TYR A 18 -2.29 4.47 6.76
C TYR A 18 -2.04 5.34 8.00
N ARG A 19 -2.02 4.75 9.20
CA ARG A 19 -1.78 5.49 10.45
C ARG A 19 -0.36 6.08 10.50
N SER A 20 0.64 5.36 9.99
CA SER A 20 2.03 5.81 9.92
C SER A 20 2.17 7.04 9.02
N LEU A 21 1.60 7.02 7.82
CA LEU A 21 1.60 8.16 6.90
C LEU A 21 0.82 9.34 7.47
N ARG A 22 -0.35 9.08 8.06
CA ARG A 22 -1.18 10.13 8.67
C ARG A 22 -0.46 10.85 9.82
N LYS A 23 0.32 10.12 10.63
CA LYS A 23 1.16 10.72 11.68
C LYS A 23 2.24 11.65 11.11
N LYS A 24 2.64 11.47 9.85
CA LYS A 24 3.58 12.34 9.13
C LYS A 24 2.90 13.48 8.36
N GLY A 25 1.59 13.66 8.52
CA GLY A 25 0.81 14.67 7.80
C GLY A 25 0.37 14.24 6.39
N ILE A 26 0.64 13.01 5.98
CA ILE A 26 0.29 12.47 4.66
C ILE A 26 -0.99 11.65 4.78
N THR A 27 -2.06 12.10 4.15
CA THR A 27 -3.34 11.37 4.14
C THR A 27 -3.56 10.72 2.78
N ILE A 28 -3.56 9.38 2.75
CA ILE A 28 -3.94 8.61 1.57
C ILE A 28 -5.46 8.72 1.37
N ARG A 29 -5.90 9.02 0.16
CA ARG A 29 -7.31 9.37 -0.12
C ARG A 29 -8.22 8.16 -0.02
N LYS A 30 -7.72 6.96 -0.35
CA LYS A 30 -8.48 5.72 -0.30
C LYS A 30 -7.78 4.67 0.55
N THR A 31 -8.48 4.11 1.52
CA THR A 31 -7.96 3.03 2.39
C THR A 31 -7.57 1.77 1.59
N ILE A 32 -8.22 1.55 0.44
CA ILE A 32 -7.88 0.42 -0.45
C ILE A 32 -6.48 0.56 -1.04
N ASP A 33 -5.95 1.76 -1.23
CA ASP A 33 -4.61 1.97 -1.79
C ASP A 33 -3.54 1.48 -0.81
N CYS A 34 -3.75 1.66 0.50
CA CYS A 34 -2.89 1.05 1.52
C CYS A 34 -2.99 -0.48 1.49
N LEU A 35 -4.17 -1.05 1.23
CA LEU A 35 -4.35 -2.51 1.14
C LEU A 35 -3.62 -3.09 -0.08
N ILE A 36 -3.77 -2.45 -1.23
CA ILE A 36 -3.07 -2.81 -2.47
C ILE A 36 -1.56 -2.70 -2.26
N ALA A 37 -1.08 -1.63 -1.61
CA ALA A 37 0.33 -1.46 -1.32
C ALA A 37 0.88 -2.58 -0.42
N VAL A 38 0.17 -2.94 0.66
CA VAL A 38 0.58 -4.09 1.51
C VAL A 38 0.61 -5.38 0.70
N LEU A 39 -0.38 -5.62 -0.15
CA LEU A 39 -0.42 -6.82 -0.98
C LEU A 39 0.79 -6.89 -1.92
N CYS A 40 1.15 -5.76 -2.55
CA CYS A 40 2.33 -5.69 -3.40
C CYS A 40 3.65 -5.88 -2.63
N LEU A 41 3.70 -5.39 -1.39
CA LEU A 41 4.84 -5.59 -0.49
C LEU A 41 4.96 -7.06 -0.06
N GLU A 42 3.86 -7.69 0.35
CA GLU A 42 3.83 -9.07 0.84
C GLU A 42 4.17 -10.09 -0.26
N HIS A 43 3.71 -9.84 -1.50
CA HIS A 43 3.95 -10.73 -2.64
C HIS A 43 5.14 -10.32 -3.49
N GLU A 44 5.87 -9.28 -3.09
CA GLU A 44 7.03 -8.80 -3.82
C GLU A 44 6.74 -8.56 -5.31
N VAL A 45 5.63 -7.88 -5.61
CA VAL A 45 5.24 -7.52 -6.97
C VAL A 45 5.35 -6.01 -7.21
N ARG A 46 5.54 -5.63 -8.47
CA ARG A 46 5.52 -4.22 -8.86
C ARG A 46 4.08 -3.78 -9.10
N LEU A 47 3.72 -2.60 -8.59
CA LEU A 47 2.43 -1.99 -8.81
C LEU A 47 2.47 -1.05 -10.01
N PHE A 48 1.71 -1.38 -11.07
CA PHE A 48 1.45 -0.46 -12.16
C PHE A 48 0.46 0.61 -11.71
N ARG A 49 0.85 1.89 -11.74
CA ARG A 49 0.09 2.95 -11.08
C ARG A 49 -0.15 4.17 -11.96
N ASN A 50 -1.38 4.69 -11.91
CA ASN A 50 -1.76 6.01 -12.45
C ASN A 50 -2.26 6.96 -11.33
N ASP A 51 -2.21 6.52 -10.07
CA ASP A 51 -2.61 7.31 -8.91
C ASP A 51 -1.36 7.82 -8.17
N HIS A 52 -1.39 9.09 -7.76
CA HIS A 52 -0.29 9.72 -7.03
C HIS A 52 -0.19 9.23 -5.58
N ASP A 53 -1.25 8.65 -5.02
CA ASP A 53 -1.25 8.16 -3.65
C ASP A 53 -0.19 7.07 -3.42
N PHE A 54 0.06 6.23 -4.44
CA PHE A 54 1.10 5.20 -4.39
C PHE A 54 2.53 5.76 -4.41
N LEU A 55 2.74 6.98 -4.93
CA LEU A 55 4.05 7.65 -4.83
C LEU A 55 4.34 7.99 -3.37
N PHE A 56 3.39 8.58 -2.66
CA PHE A 56 3.56 8.90 -1.24
C PHE A 56 3.78 7.65 -0.37
N ILE A 57 3.17 6.52 -0.72
CA ILE A 57 3.43 5.25 -0.05
C ILE A 57 4.87 4.77 -0.37
N ALA A 58 5.29 4.81 -1.63
CA ALA A 58 6.63 4.38 -2.06
C ALA A 58 7.78 5.24 -1.52
N GLU A 59 7.52 6.52 -1.20
CA GLU A 59 8.48 7.40 -0.53
C GLU A 59 8.78 6.98 0.92
N HIS A 60 7.90 6.20 1.55
CA HIS A 60 8.01 5.82 2.96
C HIS A 60 8.07 4.31 3.21
N PHE A 61 7.72 3.50 2.22
CA PHE A 61 7.74 2.04 2.27
C PHE A 61 8.37 1.51 0.99
N PRO A 62 8.99 0.32 0.98
CA PRO A 62 9.69 -0.24 -0.18
C PRO A 62 8.73 -0.77 -1.26
N LEU A 63 7.66 -0.01 -1.56
CA LEU A 63 6.68 -0.34 -2.59
C LEU A 63 7.32 -0.11 -3.96
N ARG A 64 7.46 -1.17 -4.75
CA ARG A 64 7.99 -1.06 -6.12
C ARG A 64 6.86 -0.65 -7.06
N ILE A 65 7.02 0.48 -7.72
CA ILE A 65 6.05 1.04 -8.66
C ILE A 65 6.59 1.05 -10.09
N VAL A 66 5.67 0.98 -11.06
CA VAL A 66 5.91 1.15 -12.51
C VAL A 66 4.89 2.13 -13.06
#